data_AF-A0A1V3PSW3-F1
#
_entry.id   AF-A0A1V3PSW3-F1
#
_cell.length_a   1.000
_cell.length_b   1.000
_cell.length_c   1.000
_cell.angle_alpha   90.00
_cell.angle_beta   90.00
_cell.angle_gamma   90.00
#
_symmetry.space_group_name_H-M   'P 1'
#
loop_
_entity.id
_entity.type
_entity.pdbx_description
1 polymer ?
#
loop_
_entity_poly.entity_id
_entity_poly.type
_entity_poly.pdbx_seq_one_letter_code
_entity_poly.pdbx_strand_id
1 'polypeptide(L)'
;MAVAKESISIALSLVAAGFGPLVGGTLFYAIRGKFGDIPMGLTISLVVYPVALIFACIFGLPLFLLARRFKLVRWWFATASGLLVGCAVQFLVLNGTHHLENLLLYAIEGMSSALLFFAVWRSRAHA
;
A
#
# COMPACT_ATOMS: atom_id res chain seq x y z
N MET A 1 24.05 -11.21 -12.52
CA MET A 1 23.48 -9.86 -12.78
C MET A 1 21.95 -9.82 -12.76
N ALA A 2 21.23 -10.84 -13.28
CA ALA A 2 19.76 -10.86 -13.28
C ALA A 2 19.12 -10.77 -11.87
N VAL A 3 19.69 -11.47 -10.87
CA VAL A 3 19.19 -11.49 -9.49
C VAL A 3 19.24 -10.10 -8.84
N ALA A 4 20.32 -9.33 -9.06
CA ALA A 4 20.47 -7.98 -8.48
C ALA A 4 19.46 -6.98 -9.06
N LYS A 5 19.18 -7.06 -10.37
CA LYS A 5 18.18 -6.21 -11.04
C LYS A 5 16.77 -6.47 -10.51
N GLU A 6 16.50 -7.72 -10.18
CA GLU A 6 15.21 -8.18 -9.67
C GLU A 6 14.97 -7.74 -8.22
N SER A 7 15.99 -7.82 -7.35
CA SER A 7 15.92 -7.31 -5.98
C SER A 7 15.69 -5.79 -5.92
N ILE A 8 16.32 -5.02 -6.82
CA ILE A 8 16.14 -3.56 -6.90
C ILE A 8 14.72 -3.20 -7.34
N SER A 9 14.13 -3.94 -8.29
CA SER A 9 12.76 -3.75 -8.74
C SER A 9 11.75 -3.90 -7.59
N ILE A 10 11.94 -4.94 -6.76
CA ILE A 10 11.07 -5.22 -5.61
C ILE A 10 11.23 -4.16 -4.51
N ALA A 11 12.46 -3.72 -4.25
CA ALA A 11 12.71 -2.65 -3.28
C ALA A 11 12.03 -1.34 -3.71
N LEU A 12 12.13 -0.96 -4.99
CA LEU A 12 11.49 0.24 -5.53
C LEU A 12 9.97 0.14 -5.51
N SER A 13 9.39 -1.02 -5.80
CA SER A 13 7.94 -1.20 -5.77
C SER A 13 7.40 -1.15 -4.34
N LEU A 14 8.12 -1.69 -3.35
CA LEU A 14 7.79 -1.55 -1.92
C LEU A 14 7.80 -0.08 -1.48
N VAL A 15 8.81 0.68 -1.88
CA VAL A 15 8.91 2.12 -1.58
C VAL A 15 7.74 2.89 -2.20
N ALA A 16 7.41 2.60 -3.46
CA ALA A 16 6.27 3.20 -4.17
C ALA A 16 4.92 2.82 -3.56
N ALA A 17 4.77 1.59 -3.06
CA ALA A 17 3.56 1.15 -2.37
C ALA A 17 3.33 1.95 -1.07
N GLY A 18 4.39 2.22 -0.31
CA GLY A 18 4.32 3.03 0.91
C GLY A 18 3.97 4.50 0.68
N PHE A 19 4.12 4.99 -0.56
CA PHE A 19 3.72 6.35 -0.93
C PHE A 19 2.19 6.53 -0.93
N GLY A 20 1.43 5.46 -1.17
CA GLY A 20 -0.03 5.44 -1.12
C GLY A 20 -0.55 5.89 0.25
N PRO A 21 -0.20 5.21 1.35
CA PRO A 21 -0.53 5.61 2.73
C PRO A 21 -0.04 7.01 3.11
N LEU A 22 1.13 7.41 2.63
CA LEU A 22 1.74 8.70 2.95
C LEU A 22 0.94 9.86 2.35
N VAL A 23 0.59 9.75 1.07
CA VAL A 23 -0.18 10.77 0.34
C VAL A 23 -1.67 10.65 0.65
N GLY A 24 -2.24 9.44 0.65
CA GLY A 24 -3.64 9.19 0.91
C GLY A 24 -4.04 9.60 2.33
N GLY A 25 -3.25 9.22 3.34
CA GLY A 25 -3.45 9.66 4.72
C GLY A 25 -3.42 11.18 4.86
N THR A 26 -2.41 11.85 4.30
CA THR A 26 -2.29 13.32 4.37
C THR A 26 -3.41 14.04 3.61
N LEU A 27 -3.79 13.55 2.42
CA LEU A 27 -4.91 14.09 1.64
C LEU A 27 -6.26 13.87 2.35
N PHE A 28 -6.46 12.71 2.96
CA PHE A 28 -7.68 12.37 3.70
C PHE A 28 -7.88 13.26 4.92
N TYR A 29 -6.81 13.50 5.70
CA TYR A 29 -6.85 14.44 6.80
C TYR A 29 -7.07 15.89 6.33
N ALA A 30 -6.54 16.27 5.16
CA ALA A 30 -6.76 17.58 4.55
C ALA A 30 -8.21 17.79 4.08
N ILE A 31 -8.84 16.79 3.48
CA ILE A 31 -10.22 16.87 2.97
C ILE A 31 -11.24 16.97 4.11
N ARG A 32 -11.00 16.32 5.26
CA ARG A 32 -11.92 16.32 6.42
C ARG A 32 -11.96 17.64 7.21
N GLY A 33 -11.22 18.67 6.81
CA GLY A 33 -11.30 20.00 7.44
C GLY A 33 -10.82 20.06 8.89
N LYS A 34 -10.21 18.98 9.43
CA LYS A 34 -9.55 18.98 10.75
C LYS A 34 -8.16 19.60 10.63
N PHE A 35 -8.11 20.84 10.17
CA PHE A 35 -6.90 21.65 10.11
C PHE A 35 -6.55 22.11 11.53
N GLY A 36 -5.60 21.41 12.14
CA GLY A 36 -4.74 21.97 13.17
C GLY A 36 -3.29 21.92 12.68
N ASP A 37 -2.83 20.71 12.33
CA ASP A 37 -1.41 20.47 12.13
C ASP A 37 -1.15 19.55 10.91
N ILE A 38 -1.03 20.14 9.71
CA ILE A 38 -0.35 19.51 8.56
C ILE A 38 0.97 18.82 8.99
N PRO A 39 1.82 19.45 9.83
CA PRO A 39 3.00 18.77 10.36
C PRO A 39 2.68 17.46 11.11
N MET A 40 1.59 17.40 11.87
CA MET A 40 1.20 16.19 12.61
C MET A 40 0.82 15.03 11.68
N GLY A 41 0.09 15.29 10.60
CA GLY A 41 -0.21 14.28 9.59
C GLY A 41 1.05 13.73 8.93
N LEU A 42 2.01 14.61 8.64
CA LEU A 42 3.29 14.24 8.04
C LEU A 42 4.18 13.48 9.03
N THR A 43 4.20 13.86 10.31
CA THR A 43 4.91 13.14 11.38
C THR A 43 4.34 11.74 11.60
N ILE A 44 3.01 11.60 11.68
CA ILE A 44 2.36 10.29 11.80
C ILE A 44 2.72 9.42 10.58
N SER A 45 2.62 9.97 9.37
CA SER A 45 3.02 9.24 8.16
C SER A 45 4.49 8.84 8.19
N LEU A 46 5.40 9.68 8.67
CA LEU A 46 6.83 9.37 8.78
C LEU A 46 7.12 8.24 9.78
N VAL A 47 6.37 8.18 10.88
CA VAL A 47 6.53 7.14 11.91
C VAL A 47 5.86 5.83 11.49
N VAL A 48 4.71 5.90 10.82
CA VAL A 48 3.95 4.73 10.35
C VAL A 48 4.62 4.10 9.13
N TYR A 49 5.27 4.88 8.27
CA TYR A 49 5.94 4.39 7.06
C TYR A 49 6.95 3.25 7.32
N PRO A 50 7.94 3.36 8.23
CA PRO A 50 8.88 2.27 8.48
C PRO A 50 8.19 1.03 9.04
N VAL A 51 7.15 1.19 9.88
CA VAL A 51 6.36 0.06 10.38
C VAL A 51 5.64 -0.63 9.23
N ALA A 52 4.95 0.12 8.37
CA ALA A 52 4.29 -0.41 7.19
C ALA A 52 5.26 -1.12 6.24
N LEU A 53 6.47 -0.58 6.07
CA LEU A 53 7.53 -1.17 5.25
C LEU A 53 8.03 -2.49 5.85
N ILE A 54 8.22 -2.57 7.16
CA ILE A 54 8.58 -3.81 7.86
C ILE A 54 7.48 -4.87 7.67
N PHE A 55 6.21 -4.52 7.86
CA PHE A 55 5.10 -5.44 7.62
C PHE A 55 5.01 -5.89 6.16
N ALA A 56 5.24 -4.98 5.21
CA ALA A 56 5.28 -5.31 3.79
C ALA A 56 6.45 -6.25 3.45
N CYS A 57 7.61 -6.11 4.10
CA CYS A 57 8.73 -7.04 3.95
C CYS A 57 8.47 -8.40 4.59
N ILE A 58 7.88 -8.45 5.79
CA ILE A 58 7.63 -9.69 6.53
C ILE A 58 6.48 -10.49 5.92
N PHE A 59 5.38 -9.84 5.54
CA PHE A 59 4.18 -10.50 5.04
C PHE A 59 3.98 -10.31 3.54
N GLY A 60 4.16 -9.10 3.03
CA GLY A 60 3.92 -8.79 1.62
C GLY A 60 4.90 -9.48 0.67
N LEU A 61 6.20 -9.47 0.99
CA LEU A 61 7.25 -10.10 0.18
C LEU A 61 7.04 -11.61 0.01
N PRO A 62 6.86 -12.43 1.07
CA PRO A 62 6.62 -13.86 0.89
C PRO A 62 5.31 -14.15 0.17
N LEU A 63 4.23 -13.39 0.46
CA LEU A 63 2.96 -13.56 -0.24
C LEU A 63 3.10 -13.27 -1.74
N PHE A 64 3.87 -12.24 -2.09
CA PHE A 64 4.16 -11.88 -3.46
C PHE A 64 5.00 -12.93 -4.19
N LEU A 65 6.06 -13.44 -3.55
CA LEU A 65 6.88 -14.53 -4.12
C LEU A 65 6.06 -15.81 -4.31
N LEU A 66 5.15 -16.11 -3.38
CA LEU A 66 4.23 -17.23 -3.49
C LEU A 66 3.26 -17.03 -4.66
N ALA A 67 2.61 -15.88 -4.76
CA ALA A 67 1.71 -15.54 -5.87
C ALA A 67 2.42 -15.59 -7.24
N ARG A 68 3.70 -15.19 -7.27
CA ARG A 68 4.56 -15.28 -8.45
C ARG A 68 4.83 -16.72 -8.87
N ARG A 69 5.10 -17.61 -7.91
CA ARG A 69 5.32 -19.04 -8.18
C ARG A 69 4.12 -19.68 -8.90
N PHE A 70 2.91 -19.24 -8.58
CA PHE A 70 1.67 -19.71 -9.19
C PHE A 70 1.27 -18.96 -10.48
N LYS A 71 2.09 -18.01 -10.96
CA LYS A 71 1.77 -17.13 -12.11
C LYS A 71 0.44 -16.36 -11.93
N LEU A 72 0.01 -16.14 -10.69
CA LEU A 72 -1.24 -15.46 -10.33
C LEU A 72 -1.11 -13.93 -10.33
N VAL A 73 0.08 -13.40 -10.63
CA VAL A 73 0.38 -11.95 -10.61
C VAL A 73 -0.22 -11.28 -11.86
N ARG A 74 -1.55 -11.25 -11.90
CA ARG A 74 -2.37 -10.48 -12.83
C ARG A 74 -2.77 -9.16 -12.17
N TRP A 75 -3.01 -8.13 -12.98
CA TRP A 75 -3.41 -6.82 -12.50
C TRP A 75 -4.66 -6.88 -11.60
N TRP A 76 -5.63 -7.74 -11.92
CA TRP A 76 -6.80 -8.01 -11.09
C TRP A 76 -6.47 -8.50 -9.66
N PHE A 77 -5.42 -9.30 -9.49
CA PHE A 77 -5.00 -9.78 -8.16
C PHE A 77 -4.36 -8.67 -7.33
N ALA A 78 -3.61 -7.76 -7.96
CA ALA A 78 -3.08 -6.58 -7.29
C ALA A 78 -4.22 -5.68 -6.80
N THR A 79 -5.21 -5.43 -7.65
CA THR A 79 -6.40 -4.66 -7.29
C THR A 79 -7.19 -5.32 -6.16
N ALA A 80 -7.47 -6.62 -6.27
CA ALA A 80 -8.26 -7.36 -5.30
C ALA A 80 -7.56 -7.46 -3.93
N SER A 81 -6.25 -7.69 -3.92
CA SER A 81 -5.46 -7.74 -2.67
C SER A 81 -5.37 -6.36 -2.01
N GLY A 82 -5.14 -5.29 -2.78
CA GLY A 82 -5.15 -3.92 -2.25
C GLY A 82 -6.50 -3.53 -1.64
N LEU A 83 -7.60 -3.89 -2.31
CA LEU A 83 -8.95 -3.64 -1.83
C LEU A 83 -9.27 -4.46 -0.56
N LEU A 84 -8.93 -5.75 -0.54
CA LEU A 84 -9.11 -6.61 0.63
C LEU A 84 -8.33 -6.11 1.84
N VAL A 85 -7.06 -5.72 1.66
CA VAL A 85 -6.22 -5.20 2.73
C VAL A 85 -6.77 -3.87 3.23
N GLY A 86 -7.18 -2.95 2.34
CA GLY A 86 -7.80 -1.68 2.73
C GLY A 86 -9.08 -1.88 3.55
N CYS A 87 -9.94 -2.82 3.14
CA CYS A 87 -11.12 -3.21 3.91
C CYS A 87 -10.74 -3.81 5.27
N ALA A 88 -9.78 -4.74 5.31
CA ALA A 88 -9.33 -5.38 6.55
C ALA A 88 -8.76 -4.36 7.56
N VAL A 89 -7.98 -3.39 7.08
CA VAL A 89 -7.43 -2.30 7.92
C VAL A 89 -8.56 -1.48 8.54
N GLN A 90 -9.59 -1.10 7.76
CA GLN A 90 -10.77 -0.40 8.29
C GLN A 90 -11.46 -1.22 9.39
N PHE A 91 -11.62 -2.53 9.21
CA PHE A 91 -12.24 -3.40 10.21
C PHE A 91 -11.42 -3.50 11.50
N LEU A 92 -10.08 -3.58 11.38
CA LEU A 92 -9.19 -3.74 12.53
C LEU A 92 -8.93 -2.44 13.29
N VAL A 93 -8.81 -1.30 12.59
CA VAL A 93 -8.42 -0.01 13.19
C VAL A 93 -9.62 0.71 13.81
N LEU A 94 -10.81 0.60 13.23
CA LEU A 94 -11.96 1.44 13.61
C LEU A 94 -13.00 0.79 14.54
N ASN A 95 -12.71 -0.40 15.09
CA ASN A 95 -13.42 -1.04 16.22
C ASN A 95 -14.94 -0.72 16.27
N GLY A 96 -15.66 -0.98 15.18
CA GLY A 96 -17.13 -0.87 15.12
C GLY A 96 -17.70 0.49 14.68
N THR A 97 -16.90 1.54 14.50
CA THR A 97 -17.38 2.80 13.88
C THR A 97 -17.39 2.68 12.35
N HIS A 98 -18.41 1.97 11.86
CA HIS A 98 -18.59 1.70 10.44
C HIS A 98 -19.17 2.93 9.71
N HIS A 99 -18.33 3.92 9.43
CA HIS A 99 -18.66 4.93 8.44
C HIS A 99 -18.24 4.43 7.06
N LEU A 100 -19.21 4.16 6.18
CA LEU A 100 -19.00 3.66 4.82
C LEU A 100 -18.03 4.55 4.03
N GLU A 101 -18.03 5.86 4.30
CA GLU A 101 -17.12 6.83 3.73
C GLU A 101 -15.65 6.49 3.99
N ASN A 102 -15.32 6.04 5.21
CA ASN A 102 -13.95 5.64 5.56
C ASN A 102 -13.57 4.35 4.87
N LEU A 103 -14.48 3.38 4.82
CA LEU A 103 -14.23 2.10 4.17
C LEU A 103 -13.89 2.28 2.69
N LEU A 104 -14.62 3.13 1.97
CA LEU A 104 -14.33 3.42 0.57
C LEU A 104 -12.96 4.10 0.41
N LEU A 105 -12.62 5.03 1.28
CA LEU A 105 -11.34 5.74 1.22
C LEU A 105 -10.15 4.80 1.46
N TYR A 106 -10.19 3.97 2.50
CA TYR A 106 -9.13 2.98 2.76
C TYR A 106 -9.07 1.89 1.67
N ALA A 107 -10.22 1.48 1.12
CA ALA A 107 -10.25 0.53 0.01
C ALA A 107 -9.59 1.09 -1.26
N ILE A 108 -9.87 2.35 -1.61
CA ILE A 108 -9.27 3.03 -2.77
C ILE A 108 -7.77 3.29 -2.55
N GLU A 109 -7.38 3.65 -1.33
CA GLU A 109 -5.97 3.85 -0.96
C GLU A 109 -5.18 2.53 -1.05
N GLY A 110 -5.73 1.45 -0.51
CA GLY A 110 -5.14 0.11 -0.63
C GLY A 110 -5.05 -0.37 -2.08
N MET A 111 -6.11 -0.15 -2.86
CA MET A 111 -6.16 -0.46 -4.28
C MET A 111 -5.11 0.33 -5.09
N SER A 112 -5.01 1.64 -4.87
CA SER A 112 -4.06 2.49 -5.59
C SER A 112 -2.61 2.16 -5.23
N SER A 113 -2.31 1.90 -3.96
CA SER A 113 -1.00 1.44 -3.50
C SER A 113 -0.59 0.11 -4.17
N ALA A 114 -1.49 -0.88 -4.19
CA ALA A 114 -1.23 -2.18 -4.80
C ALA A 114 -1.06 -2.09 -6.34
N LEU A 115 -1.82 -1.20 -6.99
CA LEU A 115 -1.68 -0.93 -8.43
C LEU A 115 -0.36 -0.23 -8.75
N LEU A 116 0.06 0.75 -7.95
CA LEU A 116 1.37 1.41 -8.10
C LEU A 116 2.51 0.42 -7.94
N PHE A 117 2.44 -0.44 -6.90
CA PHE A 117 3.39 -1.54 -6.72
C PHE A 117 3.48 -2.41 -7.97
N PHE A 118 2.33 -2.85 -8.50
CA PHE A 118 2.25 -3.72 -9.67
C PHE A 118 2.79 -3.05 -10.93
N ALA A 119 2.46 -1.76 -11.16
CA ALA A 119 2.91 -1.00 -12.31
C ALA A 119 4.44 -0.81 -12.31
N VAL A 120 5.02 -0.42 -11.17
CA VAL A 120 6.47 -0.26 -11.01
C VAL A 120 7.18 -1.60 -11.18
N TRP A 121 6.67 -2.66 -10.57
CA TRP A 121 7.25 -3.99 -10.72
C TRP A 121 7.20 -4.49 -12.17
N ARG A 122 6.05 -4.35 -12.84
CA ARG A 122 5.86 -4.84 -14.22
C ARG A 122 6.71 -4.09 -15.23
N SER A 123 6.82 -2.77 -15.11
CA SER A 123 7.67 -1.95 -16.00
C SER A 123 9.14 -2.36 -15.92
N ARG A 124 9.63 -2.76 -14.75
CA ARG A 124 11.01 -3.20 -14.52
C ARG A 124 11.25 -4.67 -14.84
N ALA A 125 10.22 -5.52 -14.81
CA ALA A 125 10.33 -6.94 -15.15
C ALA A 125 10.51 -7.20 -16.66
N HIS A 126 10.13 -6.25 -17.51
CA HIS A 126 10.26 -6.32 -18.97
C HIS A 126 11.41 -5.45 -19.53
N ALA A 127 12.07 -4.66 -18.68
CA ALA A 127 13.25 -3.85 -19.03
C ALA A 127 14.54 -4.59 -18.72
#